data_AF-A0A7V9UAC7-F1
#
_entry.id   AF-A0A7V9UAC7-F1
#
_cell.length_a   1.000
_cell.length_b   1.000
_cell.length_c   1.000
_cell.angle_alpha   90.00
_cell.angle_beta   90.00
_cell.angle_gamma   90.00
#
_symmetry.space_group_name_H-M   'P 1'
#
loop_
_entity.id
_entity.type
_entity.pdbx_description
1 polymer ?
#
loop_
_entity_poly.entity_id
_entity_poly.type
_entity_poly.pdbx_seq_one_letter_code
_entity_poly.pdbx_strand_id
1 'polypeptide(L)'
;SGFVTGMYVVATPLFAALLLRERIAASVWAAVLISASGLAVLSLQGFSVSYGVALIFASALLYALHIVGLSQWSTHSNVVGLSVVQMAVIAAVCTLASAPNGIGTPHTGGGWLSLIYMALVAGALALLAQTWAQAQLSSTRAAIIMTMEPVWAAFFAVLLGGESLTGRMLVGGALVLTAMYLVELSPRRKIEAEVAHLTG
;
A
#
# COMPACT_ATOMS: atom_id res chain seq x y z
N SER A 1 -12.65 8.46 -3.07
CA SER A 1 -12.33 7.02 -2.90
C SER A 1 -11.02 6.80 -2.13
N GLY A 2 -10.00 7.65 -2.32
CA GLY A 2 -8.67 7.51 -1.70
C GLY A 2 -8.65 7.28 -0.18
N PHE A 3 -9.59 7.88 0.56
CA PHE A 3 -9.70 7.65 2.01
C PHE A 3 -10.14 6.22 2.33
N VAL A 4 -11.17 5.72 1.62
CA VAL A 4 -11.72 4.38 1.83
C VAL A 4 -10.71 3.32 1.41
N THR A 5 -9.97 3.53 0.32
CA THR A 5 -8.90 2.62 -0.09
C THR A 5 -7.79 2.57 0.96
N GLY A 6 -7.33 3.70 1.49
CA GLY A 6 -6.29 3.68 2.52
C GLY A 6 -6.79 3.31 3.93
N MET A 7 -8.01 2.79 4.07
CA MET A 7 -8.39 2.08 5.30
C MET A 7 -7.60 0.79 5.51
N TYR A 8 -6.89 0.29 4.49
CA TYR A 8 -5.92 -0.78 4.68
C TYR A 8 -4.90 -0.44 5.78
N VAL A 9 -4.57 0.83 5.98
CA VAL A 9 -3.57 1.31 6.96
C VAL A 9 -3.97 1.03 8.39
N VAL A 10 -5.28 1.10 8.67
CA VAL A 10 -5.86 0.78 9.97
C VAL A 10 -6.16 -0.72 10.05
N ALA A 11 -6.60 -1.34 8.95
CA ALA A 11 -6.92 -2.76 8.91
C ALA A 11 -5.68 -3.67 9.02
N THR A 12 -4.53 -3.27 8.45
CA THR A 12 -3.28 -4.05 8.50
C THR A 12 -2.81 -4.33 9.93
N PRO A 13 -2.63 -3.34 10.82
CA PRO A 13 -2.26 -3.60 12.21
C PRO A 13 -3.35 -4.39 12.95
N LEU A 14 -4.64 -4.16 12.66
CA LEU A 14 -5.72 -4.96 13.25
C LEU A 14 -5.59 -6.44 12.88
N PHE A 15 -5.37 -6.75 11.61
CA PHE A 15 -5.20 -8.12 11.16
C PHE A 15 -3.89 -8.75 11.62
N ALA A 16 -2.79 -7.98 11.67
CA ALA A 16 -1.54 -8.46 12.25
C ALA A 16 -1.71 -8.82 13.74
N ALA A 17 -2.36 -7.95 14.53
CA ALA A 17 -2.64 -8.23 15.93
C ALA A 17 -3.61 -9.41 16.11
N LEU A 18 -4.62 -9.55 15.25
CA LEU A 18 -5.65 -10.59 15.37
C LEU A 18 -5.18 -11.97 14.88
N LEU A 19 -4.59 -12.04 13.69
CA LEU A 19 -4.22 -13.29 13.02
C LEU A 19 -2.84 -13.80 13.45
N LEU A 20 -1.88 -12.89 13.61
CA LEU A 20 -0.50 -13.22 13.96
C LEU A 20 -0.23 -13.07 15.46
N ARG A 21 -1.21 -12.54 16.23
CA ARG A 21 -1.07 -12.25 17.67
C ARG A 21 0.12 -11.33 17.99
N GLU A 22 0.49 -10.48 17.03
CA GLU A 22 1.59 -9.54 17.19
C GLU A 22 1.24 -8.45 18.22
N ARG A 23 2.20 -8.14 19.08
CA ARG A 23 2.07 -7.04 20.04
C ARG A 23 2.50 -5.72 19.43
N ILE A 24 1.53 -4.97 18.93
CA ILE A 24 1.75 -3.65 18.31
C ILE A 24 1.93 -2.59 19.41
N ALA A 25 3.02 -1.83 19.35
CA ALA A 25 3.32 -0.78 20.31
C ALA A 25 2.32 0.39 20.20
N ALA A 26 2.04 1.07 21.32
CA ALA A 26 1.14 2.23 21.34
C ALA A 26 1.62 3.38 20.42
N SER A 27 2.93 3.56 20.26
CA SER A 27 3.51 4.51 19.31
C SER A 27 3.11 4.23 17.86
N VAL A 28 3.03 2.95 17.49
CA VAL A 28 2.61 2.52 16.15
C VAL A 28 1.12 2.75 15.96
N TRP A 29 0.30 2.49 16.97
CA TRP A 29 -1.13 2.85 16.93
C TRP A 29 -1.35 4.36 16.77
N ALA A 30 -0.57 5.18 17.46
CA ALA A 30 -0.61 6.63 17.28
C ALA A 30 -0.24 7.02 15.83
N ALA A 31 0.82 6.42 15.26
CA ALA A 31 1.20 6.64 13.86
C ALA A 31 0.09 6.24 12.88
N VAL A 32 -0.57 5.10 13.10
CA VAL A 32 -1.71 4.63 12.29
C VAL A 32 -2.85 5.66 12.30
N LEU A 33 -3.22 6.17 13.48
CA LEU A 33 -4.30 7.16 13.62
C LEU A 33 -3.93 8.50 12.96
N ILE A 34 -2.69 8.94 13.10
CA ILE A 34 -2.19 10.18 12.46
C ILE A 34 -2.19 10.01 10.93
N SER A 35 -1.69 8.88 10.41
CA SER A 35 -1.67 8.58 8.97
C SER A 35 -3.08 8.51 8.39
N ALA A 36 -4.01 7.79 9.06
CA ALA A 36 -5.40 7.72 8.64
C ALA A 36 -6.08 9.10 8.62
N SER A 37 -5.78 9.96 9.60
CA SER A 37 -6.27 11.33 9.65
C SER A 37 -5.71 12.18 8.51
N GLY A 38 -4.41 12.07 8.23
CA GLY A 38 -3.77 12.75 7.11
C GLY A 38 -4.39 12.35 5.76
N LEU A 39 -4.59 11.05 5.57
CA LEU A 39 -5.26 10.53 4.38
C LEU A 39 -6.71 11.02 4.26
N ALA A 40 -7.43 11.13 5.38
CA ALA A 40 -8.78 11.71 5.41
C ALA A 40 -8.74 13.16 4.90
N VAL A 41 -7.81 13.99 5.38
CA VAL A 41 -7.68 15.38 4.94
C VAL A 41 -7.40 15.47 3.44
N LEU A 42 -6.50 14.62 2.93
CA LEU A 42 -6.13 14.55 1.51
C LEU A 42 -7.29 14.07 0.61
N SER A 43 -8.02 13.04 1.04
CA SER A 43 -8.87 12.26 0.12
C SER A 43 -10.37 12.27 0.44
N LEU A 44 -10.78 12.76 1.60
CA LEU A 44 -12.19 12.79 2.00
C LEU A 44 -12.89 14.02 1.39
N GLN A 45 -13.82 13.80 0.46
CA GLN A 45 -14.63 14.86 -0.13
C GLN A 45 -16.10 14.46 0.03
N GLY A 46 -16.67 14.75 1.20
CA GLY A 46 -18.00 14.30 1.59
C GLY A 46 -18.06 12.81 1.99
N PHE A 47 -19.12 12.43 2.71
CA PHE A 47 -19.39 11.05 3.10
C PHE A 47 -20.70 10.60 2.45
N SER A 48 -20.59 9.73 1.45
CA SER A 48 -21.74 9.09 0.80
C SER A 48 -21.58 7.58 0.87
N VAL A 49 -22.57 6.90 1.45
CA VAL A 49 -22.59 5.44 1.47
C VAL A 49 -23.27 4.97 0.18
N SER A 50 -22.47 4.37 -0.71
CA SER A 50 -22.96 3.75 -1.94
C SER A 50 -22.42 2.32 -2.02
N TYR A 51 -23.06 1.49 -2.84
CA TYR A 51 -22.59 0.12 -3.08
C TYR A 51 -21.12 0.08 -3.55
N GLY A 52 -20.71 1.04 -4.38
CA GLY A 52 -19.31 1.17 -4.80
C GLY A 52 -18.35 1.46 -3.65
N VAL A 53 -18.75 2.29 -2.67
CA VAL A 53 -17.94 2.55 -1.47
C VAL A 53 -17.79 1.29 -0.61
N ALA A 54 -18.84 0.47 -0.50
CA ALA A 54 -18.76 -0.81 0.21
C ALA A 54 -17.77 -1.79 -0.46
N LEU A 55 -17.77 -1.85 -1.80
CA LEU A 55 -16.80 -2.67 -2.55
C LEU A 55 -15.36 -2.18 -2.37
N ILE A 56 -15.13 -0.85 -2.40
CA ILE A 56 -13.80 -0.27 -2.16
C ILE A 56 -13.32 -0.57 -0.74
N PHE A 57 -14.22 -0.51 0.24
CA PHE A 57 -13.88 -0.85 1.62
C PHE A 57 -13.51 -2.33 1.73
N ALA A 58 -14.29 -3.23 1.12
CA ALA A 58 -13.97 -4.65 1.08
C ALA A 58 -12.62 -4.93 0.40
N SER A 59 -12.30 -4.23 -0.70
CA SER A 59 -11.00 -4.36 -1.35
C SER A 59 -9.86 -3.86 -0.46
N ALA A 60 -10.07 -2.79 0.31
CA ALA A 60 -9.07 -2.31 1.27
C ALA A 60 -8.78 -3.33 2.37
N LEU A 61 -9.80 -4.05 2.86
CA LEU A 61 -9.61 -5.15 3.83
C LEU A 61 -8.84 -6.33 3.23
N LEU A 62 -9.20 -6.75 2.01
CA LEU A 62 -8.47 -7.80 1.30
C LEU A 62 -7.02 -7.41 1.04
N TYR A 63 -6.78 -6.15 0.67
CA TYR A 63 -5.43 -5.62 0.47
C TYR A 63 -4.64 -5.58 1.78
N ALA A 64 -5.27 -5.20 2.89
CA ALA A 64 -4.63 -5.27 4.21
C ALA A 64 -4.24 -6.71 4.57
N LEU A 65 -5.11 -7.69 4.30
CA LEU A 65 -4.80 -9.10 4.50
C LEU A 65 -3.65 -9.56 3.59
N HIS A 66 -3.64 -9.12 2.33
CA HIS A 66 -2.54 -9.37 1.41
C HIS A 66 -1.22 -8.77 1.92
N ILE A 67 -1.22 -7.53 2.45
CA ILE A 67 -0.04 -6.92 3.08
C ILE A 67 0.45 -7.78 4.25
N VAL A 68 -0.44 -8.19 5.15
CA VAL A 68 -0.08 -9.04 6.29
C VAL A 68 0.50 -10.38 5.83
N GLY A 69 -0.17 -11.08 4.91
CA GLY A 69 0.29 -12.35 4.37
C GLY A 69 1.62 -12.23 3.63
N LEU A 70 1.78 -11.20 2.79
CA LEU A 70 3.01 -10.96 2.05
C LEU A 70 4.17 -10.71 3.00
N SER A 71 4.01 -9.86 4.03
CA SER A 71 5.04 -9.62 5.03
C SER A 71 5.48 -10.88 5.80
N GLN A 72 4.57 -11.85 6.01
CA GLN A 72 4.92 -13.11 6.68
C GLN A 72 5.63 -14.12 5.77
N TRP A 73 5.29 -14.13 4.48
CA TRP A 73 5.86 -15.10 3.53
C TRP A 73 7.07 -14.56 2.77
N SER A 74 7.24 -13.25 2.69
CA SER A 74 8.36 -12.62 2.01
C SER A 74 9.63 -12.72 2.85
N THR A 75 10.66 -13.33 2.28
CA THR A 75 12.01 -13.41 2.82
C THR A 75 13.00 -12.95 1.75
N HIS A 76 14.20 -12.53 2.15
CA HIS A 76 15.23 -12.05 1.22
C HIS A 76 15.54 -13.03 0.07
N SER A 77 15.41 -14.35 0.30
CA SER A 77 15.69 -15.37 -0.71
C SER A 77 14.56 -15.57 -1.72
N ASN A 78 13.31 -15.25 -1.38
CA ASN A 78 12.15 -15.53 -2.23
C ASN A 78 11.46 -14.27 -2.80
N VAL A 79 11.95 -13.06 -2.50
CA VAL A 79 11.38 -11.77 -2.96
C VAL A 79 11.05 -11.77 -4.45
N VAL A 80 12.01 -12.17 -5.29
CA VAL A 80 11.84 -12.19 -6.75
C VAL A 80 10.77 -13.21 -7.15
N GLY A 81 10.81 -14.42 -6.57
CA GLY A 81 9.84 -15.48 -6.83
C GLY A 81 8.41 -15.07 -6.48
N LEU A 82 8.21 -14.47 -5.30
CA LEU A 82 6.89 -13.95 -4.88
C LEU A 82 6.42 -12.80 -5.76
N SER A 83 7.32 -11.94 -6.21
CA SER A 83 6.96 -10.83 -7.12
C SER A 83 6.50 -11.35 -8.49
N VAL A 84 7.17 -12.38 -9.01
CA VAL A 84 6.77 -13.06 -10.25
C VAL A 84 5.41 -13.73 -10.10
N VAL A 85 5.17 -14.43 -8.99
CA VAL A 85 3.88 -15.07 -8.72
C VAL A 85 2.75 -14.02 -8.63
N GLN A 86 2.96 -12.93 -7.90
CA GLN A 86 2.00 -11.82 -7.83
C GLN A 86 1.67 -11.27 -9.23
N MET A 87 2.70 -11.01 -10.04
CA MET A 87 2.52 -10.52 -11.40
C MET A 87 1.75 -11.51 -12.28
N ALA A 88 2.08 -12.80 -12.20
CA ALA A 88 1.40 -13.85 -12.96
C ALA A 88 -0.08 -13.97 -12.57
N VAL A 89 -0.39 -13.91 -11.27
CA VAL A 89 -1.79 -13.94 -10.78
C VAL A 89 -2.54 -12.70 -11.25
N ILE A 90 -1.96 -11.50 -11.13
CA ILE A 90 -2.57 -10.26 -11.62
C ILE A 90 -2.84 -10.36 -13.13
N ALA A 91 -1.85 -10.81 -13.91
CA ALA A 91 -2.00 -10.98 -15.35
C ALA A 91 -3.12 -11.97 -15.71
N ALA A 92 -3.19 -13.12 -15.02
CA ALA A 92 -4.23 -14.11 -15.25
C ALA A 92 -5.63 -13.56 -14.92
N VAL A 93 -5.79 -12.95 -13.74
CA VAL A 93 -7.06 -12.37 -13.29
C VAL A 93 -7.51 -11.24 -14.21
N CYS A 94 -6.62 -10.31 -14.58
CA CYS A 94 -6.94 -9.22 -15.49
C CYS A 94 -7.29 -9.72 -16.90
N THR A 95 -6.61 -10.75 -17.40
CA THR A 95 -6.91 -11.35 -18.70
C THR A 95 -8.28 -12.02 -18.70
N LEU A 96 -8.60 -12.80 -17.67
CA LEU A 96 -9.91 -13.44 -17.51
C LEU A 96 -11.03 -12.40 -17.38
N ALA A 97 -10.82 -11.34 -16.61
CA ALA A 97 -11.78 -10.25 -16.46
C ALA A 97 -12.01 -9.45 -17.77
N SER A 98 -10.99 -9.41 -18.64
CA SER A 98 -11.07 -8.72 -19.94
C SER A 98 -11.69 -9.57 -21.05
N ALA A 99 -11.75 -10.90 -20.89
CA ALA A 99 -12.24 -11.83 -21.91
C ALA A 99 -13.66 -11.51 -22.45
N PRO A 100 -14.65 -11.10 -21.63
CA PRO A 100 -16.00 -10.79 -22.12
C PRO A 100 -16.07 -9.53 -23.01
N ASN A 101 -15.18 -8.57 -22.79
CA ASN A 101 -15.17 -7.27 -23.48
C ASN A 101 -14.11 -7.18 -24.59
N GLY A 102 -13.30 -8.24 -24.76
CA GLY A 102 -12.15 -8.27 -25.66
C GLY A 102 -10.91 -7.58 -25.08
N ILE A 103 -9.73 -8.01 -25.53
CA ILE A 103 -8.45 -7.39 -25.16
C ILE A 103 -8.16 -6.28 -26.17
N GLY A 104 -8.35 -5.03 -25.73
CA GLY A 104 -8.00 -3.85 -26.54
C GLY A 104 -6.48 -3.71 -26.67
N THR A 105 -5.98 -3.59 -27.90
CA THR A 105 -4.57 -3.30 -28.16
C THR A 105 -4.38 -1.81 -28.46
N PRO A 106 -3.29 -1.17 -27.99
CA PRO A 106 -3.04 0.22 -28.32
C PRO A 106 -2.86 0.41 -29.83
N HIS A 107 -3.58 1.38 -30.40
CA HIS A 107 -3.51 1.68 -31.84
C HIS A 107 -2.40 2.68 -32.20
N THR A 108 -1.70 3.25 -31.20
CA THR A 108 -0.67 4.28 -31.39
C THR A 108 0.64 3.88 -30.73
N GLY A 109 1.77 4.34 -31.30
CA GLY A 109 3.10 4.10 -30.71
C GLY A 109 3.25 4.66 -29.29
N GLY A 110 2.62 5.80 -28.99
CA GLY A 110 2.58 6.36 -27.63
C GLY A 110 1.77 5.51 -26.64
N GLY A 111 0.71 4.85 -27.11
CA GLY A 111 -0.05 3.90 -26.30
C GLY A 111 0.77 2.67 -25.92
N TRP A 112 1.58 2.14 -26.84
CA TRP A 112 2.51 1.05 -26.55
C TRP A 112 3.58 1.45 -25.53
N LEU A 113 4.15 2.64 -25.67
CA LEU A 113 5.12 3.15 -24.70
C LEU A 113 4.51 3.27 -23.30
N SER A 114 3.29 3.81 -23.21
CA SER A 114 2.56 3.94 -21.94
C SER A 114 2.24 2.57 -21.32
N LEU A 115 1.84 1.59 -22.14
CA LEU A 115 1.56 0.22 -21.71
C LEU A 115 2.83 -0.44 -21.15
N ILE A 116 3.94 -0.38 -21.88
CA ILE A 116 5.23 -0.96 -21.46
C ILE A 116 5.71 -0.29 -20.17
N TYR A 117 5.61 1.04 -20.09
CA TYR A 117 5.97 1.78 -18.89
C TYR A 117 5.13 1.35 -17.67
N MET A 118 3.81 1.26 -17.83
CA MET A 118 2.91 0.84 -16.75
C MET A 118 3.17 -0.60 -16.32
N ALA A 119 3.39 -1.51 -17.28
CA ALA A 119 3.61 -2.92 -16.97
C ALA A 119 4.96 -3.16 -16.26
N LEU A 120 6.04 -2.56 -16.75
CA LEU A 120 7.38 -2.80 -16.23
C LEU A 120 7.72 -1.93 -15.02
N VAL A 121 7.48 -0.62 -15.11
CA VAL A 121 7.89 0.33 -14.07
C VAL A 121 6.84 0.41 -12.97
N ALA A 122 5.61 0.77 -13.33
CA ALA A 122 4.54 0.94 -12.33
C ALA A 122 4.02 -0.41 -11.79
N GLY A 123 4.15 -1.50 -12.57
CA GLY A 123 3.72 -2.84 -12.18
C GLY A 123 4.86 -3.65 -11.59
N ALA A 124 5.76 -4.16 -12.43
CA ALA A 124 6.76 -5.14 -12.03
C ALA A 124 7.77 -4.59 -11.01
N LEU A 125 8.38 -3.43 -11.29
CA LEU A 125 9.34 -2.82 -10.40
C LEU A 125 8.69 -2.37 -9.09
N ALA A 126 7.48 -1.80 -9.14
CA ALA A 126 6.77 -1.40 -7.93
C ALA A 126 6.40 -2.60 -7.04
N LEU A 127 5.89 -3.69 -7.59
CA LEU A 127 5.60 -4.91 -6.83
C LEU A 127 6.86 -5.57 -6.28
N LEU A 128 7.96 -5.55 -7.04
CA LEU A 128 9.24 -6.03 -6.56
C LEU A 128 9.74 -5.19 -5.38
N ALA A 129 9.69 -3.86 -5.50
CA ALA A 129 10.09 -2.94 -4.43
C ALA A 129 9.19 -3.11 -3.20
N GLN A 130 7.87 -3.26 -3.39
CA GLN A 130 6.92 -3.53 -2.30
C GLN A 130 7.27 -4.83 -1.59
N THR A 131 7.43 -5.93 -2.33
CA THR A 131 7.74 -7.25 -1.76
C THR A 131 9.09 -7.24 -1.04
N TRP A 132 10.08 -6.56 -1.61
CA TRP A 132 11.40 -6.38 -1.00
C TRP A 132 11.34 -5.57 0.29
N ALA A 133 10.57 -4.49 0.31
CA ALA A 133 10.38 -3.67 1.52
C ALA A 133 9.65 -4.47 2.60
N GLN A 134 8.63 -5.23 2.24
CA GLN A 134 7.87 -6.07 3.17
C GLN A 134 8.68 -7.26 3.72
N ALA A 135 9.69 -7.75 3.00
CA ALA A 135 10.61 -8.77 3.50
C ALA A 135 11.54 -8.27 4.63
N GLN A 136 11.60 -6.95 4.86
CA GLN A 136 12.46 -6.31 5.86
C GLN A 136 11.69 -5.51 6.91
N LEU A 137 10.37 -5.37 6.73
CA LEU A 137 9.52 -4.50 7.52
C LEU A 137 8.30 -5.28 7.99
N SER A 138 7.93 -5.11 9.26
CA SER A 138 6.63 -5.56 9.76
C SER A 138 5.51 -5.00 8.88
N SER A 139 4.45 -5.79 8.70
CA SER A 139 3.24 -5.43 7.92
C SER A 139 2.72 -4.01 8.25
N THR A 140 2.70 -3.64 9.53
CA THR A 140 2.21 -2.33 9.97
C THR A 140 3.11 -1.17 9.51
N ARG A 141 4.44 -1.33 9.60
CA ARG A 141 5.39 -0.32 9.11
C ARG A 141 5.29 -0.15 7.60
N ALA A 142 5.21 -1.27 6.87
CA ALA A 142 5.02 -1.25 5.43
C ALA A 142 3.74 -0.50 5.04
N ALA A 143 2.60 -0.81 5.66
CA ALA A 143 1.33 -0.12 5.39
C ALA A 143 1.41 1.39 5.65
N ILE A 144 2.05 1.83 6.73
CA ILE A 144 2.24 3.28 7.00
C ILE A 144 3.12 3.92 5.92
N ILE A 145 4.21 3.27 5.49
CA ILE A 145 5.07 3.81 4.42
C ILE A 145 4.30 3.89 3.09
N MET A 146 3.45 2.91 2.76
CA MET A 146 2.63 2.94 1.55
C MET A 146 1.64 4.11 1.52
N THR A 147 1.27 4.67 2.67
CA THR A 147 0.44 5.91 2.72
C THR A 147 1.14 7.15 2.19
N MET A 148 2.45 7.10 1.95
CA MET A 148 3.17 8.18 1.28
C MET A 148 2.82 8.33 -0.19
N GLU A 149 2.28 7.29 -0.83
CA GLU A 149 1.92 7.34 -2.24
C GLU A 149 1.01 8.54 -2.60
N PRO A 150 -0.13 8.78 -1.91
CA PRO A 150 -0.95 9.97 -2.16
C PRO A 150 -0.24 11.30 -1.88
N VAL A 151 0.77 11.32 -1.00
CA VAL A 151 1.59 12.53 -0.75
C VAL A 151 2.47 12.82 -1.96
N TRP A 152 3.13 11.80 -2.51
CA TRP A 152 3.92 11.92 -3.74
C TRP A 152 3.06 12.26 -4.95
N ALA A 153 1.87 11.63 -5.06
CA ALA A 153 0.92 11.94 -6.12
C ALA A 153 0.50 13.42 -6.07
N ALA A 154 0.14 13.93 -4.88
CA ALA A 154 -0.18 15.35 -4.71
C ALA A 154 1.02 16.27 -5.01
N PHE A 155 2.22 15.89 -4.59
CA PHE A 155 3.44 16.64 -4.88
C PHE A 155 3.70 16.77 -6.39
N PHE A 156 3.61 15.68 -7.14
CA PHE A 156 3.81 15.71 -8.59
C PHE A 156 2.64 16.38 -9.32
N ALA A 157 1.40 16.27 -8.81
CA ALA A 157 0.26 17.00 -9.37
C ALA A 157 0.46 18.53 -9.29
N VAL A 158 1.02 19.03 -8.19
CA VAL A 158 1.36 20.46 -8.05
C VAL A 158 2.58 20.83 -8.92
N LEU A 159 3.64 20.02 -8.89
CA LEU A 159 4.91 20.36 -9.55
C LEU A 159 4.85 20.24 -11.08
N LEU A 160 4.25 19.16 -11.59
CA LEU A 160 4.22 18.81 -13.01
C LEU A 160 2.83 18.97 -13.62
N GLY A 161 1.78 18.77 -12.82
CA GLY A 161 0.39 18.85 -13.28
C GLY A 161 -0.20 20.27 -13.25
N GLY A 162 0.49 21.24 -12.64
CA GLY A 162 0.02 22.62 -12.52
C GLY A 162 -1.15 22.81 -11.56
N GLU A 163 -1.45 21.83 -10.71
CA GLU A 163 -2.47 21.99 -9.67
C GLU A 163 -2.03 23.01 -8.62
N SER A 164 -2.98 23.80 -8.13
CA SER A 164 -2.70 24.77 -7.07
C SER A 164 -2.46 24.07 -5.74
N LEU A 165 -1.40 24.48 -5.03
CA LEU A 165 -1.13 24.01 -3.68
C LEU A 165 -2.28 24.40 -2.74
N THR A 166 -2.98 23.41 -2.20
CA THR A 166 -4.09 23.64 -1.27
C THR A 166 -3.65 23.43 0.18
N GLY A 167 -4.30 24.13 1.13
CA GLY A 167 -4.07 23.90 2.56
C GLY A 167 -4.35 22.47 3.00
N ARG A 168 -5.25 21.76 2.29
CA ARG A 168 -5.54 20.35 2.51
C ARG A 168 -4.35 19.45 2.17
N MET A 169 -3.67 19.71 1.04
CA MET A 169 -2.45 18.98 0.66
C MET A 169 -1.34 19.20 1.69
N LEU A 170 -1.16 20.42 2.18
CA LEU A 170 -0.16 20.74 3.19
C LEU A 170 -0.43 20.02 4.53
N VAL A 171 -1.65 20.16 5.07
CA VAL A 171 -2.01 19.56 6.37
C VAL A 171 -2.04 18.03 6.26
N GLY A 172 -2.69 17.48 5.23
CA GLY A 172 -2.76 16.04 5.03
C GLY A 172 -1.38 15.43 4.81
N GLY A 173 -0.56 16.05 3.95
CA GLY A 173 0.81 15.61 3.68
C GLY A 173 1.69 15.66 4.93
N ALA A 174 1.62 16.75 5.70
CA ALA A 174 2.37 16.88 6.96
C ALA A 174 1.99 15.81 7.99
N LEU A 175 0.70 15.48 8.11
CA LEU A 175 0.23 14.41 9.01
C LEU A 175 0.80 13.05 8.59
N VAL A 176 0.72 12.70 7.30
CA VAL A 176 1.26 11.43 6.78
C VAL A 176 2.79 11.36 6.97
N LEU A 177 3.50 12.45 6.66
CA LEU A 177 4.95 12.56 6.90
C LEU A 177 5.30 12.35 8.39
N THR A 178 4.54 12.98 9.29
CA THR A 178 4.73 12.86 10.74
C THR A 178 4.49 11.43 11.21
N ALA A 179 3.44 10.76 10.73
CA ALA A 179 3.14 9.38 11.07
C ALA A 179 4.27 8.43 10.64
N MET A 180 4.79 8.62 9.43
CA MET A 180 5.90 7.81 8.93
C MET A 180 7.17 8.03 9.75
N TYR A 181 7.51 9.29 10.04
CA TYR A 181 8.66 9.62 10.89
C TYR A 181 8.53 9.01 12.29
N LEU A 182 7.33 9.06 12.87
CA LEU A 182 7.04 8.47 14.18
C LEU A 182 7.24 6.95 14.19
N VAL A 183 6.79 6.24 13.14
CA VAL A 183 6.94 4.78 13.07
C VAL A 183 8.38 4.36 12.82
N GLU A 184 9.14 5.17 12.08
CA GLU A 184 10.53 4.88 11.77
C GLU A 184 11.46 5.10 12.97
N LEU A 185 11.25 6.17 13.73
CA LEU A 185 11.95 6.42 14.99
C LEU A 185 11.55 5.47 16.11
N SER A 186 10.35 4.88 16.05
CA SER A 186 9.92 3.92 17.05
C SER A 186 10.88 2.71 17.05
N PRO A 187 11.38 2.27 18.21
CA PRO A 187 12.36 1.18 18.28
C PRO A 187 11.94 -0.02 17.45
N ARG A 188 12.84 -0.52 16.60
CA ARG A 188 12.69 -1.81 15.93
C ARG A 188 12.70 -2.88 17.01
N ARG A 189 11.54 -3.18 17.59
CA ARG A 189 11.45 -4.20 18.62
C ARG A 189 11.72 -5.54 17.93
N LYS A 190 12.91 -6.11 18.22
CA LYS A 190 13.29 -7.47 17.84
C LYS A 190 12.23 -8.44 18.37
N ILE A 191 11.27 -8.82 17.55
CA ILE A 191 10.44 -10.02 17.79
C ILE A 191 11.07 -11.24 17.07
N GLU A 192 12.00 -11.02 16.13
CA GLU A 192 12.62 -12.10 15.33
C GLU A 192 13.80 -12.81 16.01
N ALA A 193 14.36 -12.28 17.10
CA ALA A 193 15.48 -12.94 17.78
C ALA A 193 15.07 -14.14 18.65
N GLU A 194 13.79 -14.30 18.99
CA GLU A 194 13.31 -15.36 19.87
C GLU A 194 12.94 -16.65 19.12
N VAL A 195 12.58 -16.55 17.82
CA VAL A 195 12.28 -17.74 16.99
C VAL A 195 13.56 -18.34 16.40
N ALA A 196 14.58 -17.52 16.10
CA ALA A 196 15.87 -18.01 15.61
C ALA A 196 16.62 -18.89 16.64
N HIS A 197 16.29 -18.79 17.93
CA HIS A 197 16.88 -19.61 18.99
C HIS A 197 16.18 -20.97 19.20
N LEU A 198 15.06 -21.22 18.51
CA LEU A 198 14.32 -22.50 18.57
C LEU A 198 14.50 -23.36 17.33
N THR A 199 15.19 -22.86 16.30
CA THR A 199 15.49 -23.59 15.05
C THR A 199 16.99 -23.70 14.77
N GLY A 200 17.84 -23.54 15.79
CA GLY A 200 19.29 -23.76 15.73
C GLY A 200 19.68 -25.18 16.13
#